data_AF-A0AA38NBP7-F1
#
_entry.id   AF-A0AA38NBP7-F1
#
_cell.length_a   1.000
_cell.length_b   1.000
_cell.length_c   1.000
_cell.angle_alpha   90.00
_cell.angle_beta   90.00
_cell.angle_gamma   90.00
#
_symmetry.space_group_name_H-M   'P 1'
#
loop_
_entity.id
_entity.type
_entity.pdbx_description
1 polymer ?
#
loop_
_entity_poly.entity_id
_entity_poly.type
_entity_poly.pdbx_seq_one_letter_code
_entity_poly.pdbx_strand_id
1 'polypeptide(L)'
;MSARRTTYKLRALYASRRARSTSLADGPGYLYAFVDRGRYWKLGMTSNFKRRKAQWDNECPCAHRRWLPPIRVTRRRRAGHLLLEIKSIDRPKRYCPHCRRTHIKIFIFRGQWNWTWRIVIRPLLLRVAVEQSHYAHTADVSRHPDANDNIDIQMSRPQ
;
A
#
# COMPACT_ATOMS: atom_id res chain seq x y z
N MET A 1 -7.49 -21.51 17.81
CA MET A 1 -7.46 -20.16 18.46
C MET A 1 -8.07 -19.13 17.52
N SER A 2 -9.11 -18.44 17.98
CA SER A 2 -10.11 -17.71 17.18
C SER A 2 -9.55 -16.58 16.32
N ALA A 3 -9.93 -16.56 15.03
CA ALA A 3 -9.64 -15.51 14.05
C ALA A 3 -9.91 -14.07 14.55
N ARG A 4 -10.81 -13.90 15.54
CA ARG A 4 -11.13 -12.59 16.15
C ARG A 4 -9.95 -11.96 16.90
N ARG A 5 -9.11 -12.74 17.59
CA ARG A 5 -7.91 -12.21 18.32
C ARG A 5 -6.84 -11.72 17.34
N THR A 6 -6.76 -12.30 16.14
CA THR A 6 -5.82 -11.91 15.08
C THR A 6 -6.21 -10.57 14.45
N THR A 7 -7.50 -10.33 14.21
CA THR A 7 -7.99 -9.09 13.59
C THR A 7 -7.76 -7.85 14.47
N TYR A 8 -7.94 -7.95 15.79
CA TYR A 8 -7.68 -6.82 16.70
C TYR A 8 -6.19 -6.42 16.69
N LYS A 9 -5.28 -7.41 16.82
CA LYS A 9 -3.83 -7.16 16.75
C LYS A 9 -3.41 -6.56 15.41
N LEU A 10 -3.98 -7.03 14.30
CA LEU A 10 -3.71 -6.47 12.97
C LEU A 10 -4.24 -5.03 12.84
N ARG A 11 -5.41 -4.71 13.40
CA ARG A 11 -5.94 -3.33 13.43
C ARG A 11 -5.08 -2.40 14.27
N ALA A 12 -4.64 -2.85 15.45
CA ALA A 12 -3.70 -2.09 16.28
C ALA A 12 -2.36 -1.87 15.56
N LEU A 13 -1.84 -2.91 14.90
CA LEU A 13 -0.62 -2.81 14.09
C LEU A 13 -0.81 -1.85 12.90
N TYR A 14 -1.98 -1.87 12.24
CA TYR A 14 -2.32 -0.92 11.20
C TYR A 14 -2.31 0.52 11.74
N ALA A 15 -2.98 0.78 12.87
CA ALA A 15 -3.03 2.09 13.51
C ALA A 15 -1.61 2.59 13.90
N SER A 16 -0.80 1.73 14.52
CA SER A 16 0.60 2.03 14.86
C SER A 16 1.43 2.35 13.61
N ARG A 17 1.31 1.56 12.54
CA ARG A 17 2.02 1.80 11.28
C ARG A 17 1.55 3.05 10.56
N ARG A 18 0.29 3.45 10.75
CA ARG A 18 -0.24 4.73 10.26
C ARG A 18 0.38 5.91 11.03
N ALA A 19 0.55 5.76 12.34
CA ALA A 19 1.11 6.79 13.23
C ALA A 19 2.63 6.96 13.11
N ARG A 20 3.37 5.95 12.64
CA ARG A 20 4.84 6.07 12.48
C ARG A 20 5.22 7.15 11.47
N SER A 21 6.28 7.88 11.80
CA SER A 21 6.97 8.76 10.87
C SER A 21 7.43 7.99 9.63
N THR A 22 7.36 8.66 8.49
CA THR A 22 7.78 8.09 7.21
C THR A 22 9.30 8.00 7.17
N SER A 23 9.82 6.80 6.90
CA SER A 23 11.25 6.61 6.64
C SER A 23 11.59 6.98 5.20
N LEU A 24 12.87 7.24 4.90
CA LEU A 24 13.35 7.43 3.52
C LEU A 24 13.00 6.22 2.62
N ALA A 25 12.90 5.02 3.18
CA ALA A 25 12.49 3.82 2.46
C ALA A 25 11.03 3.88 1.98
N ASP A 26 10.19 4.71 2.59
CA ASP A 26 8.77 4.92 2.24
C ASP A 26 8.58 5.93 1.10
N GLY A 27 9.62 6.26 0.32
CA GLY A 27 9.52 7.15 -0.84
C GLY A 27 8.51 6.70 -1.92
N PRO A 28 8.35 7.46 -3.00
CA PRO A 28 7.31 7.23 -4.02
C PRO A 28 7.41 5.88 -4.72
N GLY A 29 6.29 5.43 -5.27
CA GLY A 29 6.26 4.22 -6.09
C GLY A 29 4.85 3.77 -6.44
N TYR A 30 4.66 2.45 -6.41
CA TYR A 30 3.48 1.80 -6.92
C TYR A 30 2.99 0.74 -5.94
N LEU A 31 1.69 0.77 -5.65
CA LEU A 31 0.95 -0.39 -5.18
C LEU A 31 0.63 -1.26 -6.40
N TYR A 32 0.93 -2.56 -6.33
CA TYR A 32 0.59 -3.49 -7.40
C TYR A 32 -0.12 -4.71 -6.88
N ALA A 33 -1.02 -5.24 -7.72
CA ALA A 33 -1.70 -6.50 -7.49
C ALA A 33 -1.57 -7.41 -8.72
N PHE A 34 -1.58 -8.72 -8.50
CA PHE A 34 -1.95 -9.68 -9.52
C PHE A 34 -2.91 -10.72 -8.96
N VAL A 35 -3.75 -11.26 -9.83
CA VAL A 35 -4.64 -12.38 -9.53
C VAL A 35 -4.06 -13.65 -10.13
N ASP A 36 -4.15 -14.75 -9.38
CA ASP A 36 -3.74 -16.08 -9.79
C ASP A 36 -4.97 -17.00 -9.75
N ARG A 37 -5.24 -17.70 -10.87
CA ARG A 37 -6.43 -18.53 -11.11
C ARG A 37 -7.76 -17.87 -10.72
N GLY A 38 -7.87 -16.56 -10.90
CA GLY A 38 -9.11 -15.82 -10.63
C GLY A 38 -9.61 -15.89 -9.18
N ARG A 39 -8.76 -16.20 -8.18
CA ARG A 39 -9.18 -16.30 -6.76
C ARG A 39 -8.14 -15.78 -5.79
N TYR A 40 -6.87 -15.91 -6.14
CA TYR A 40 -5.75 -15.66 -5.24
C TYR A 40 -5.09 -14.35 -5.57
N TRP A 41 -4.84 -13.53 -4.55
CA TRP A 41 -4.32 -12.19 -4.74
C TRP A 41 -2.94 -12.05 -4.15
N LYS A 42 -1.99 -11.57 -4.96
CA LYS A 42 -0.74 -11.04 -4.45
C LYS A 42 -0.77 -9.53 -4.51
N LEU A 43 -0.45 -8.89 -3.40
CA LEU A 43 -0.20 -7.45 -3.34
C LEU A 43 1.25 -7.20 -2.95
N GLY A 44 1.85 -6.21 -3.57
CA GLY A 44 3.11 -5.66 -3.11
C GLY A 44 3.23 -4.18 -3.42
N MET A 45 4.42 -3.67 -3.08
CA MET A 45 4.82 -2.31 -3.39
C MET A 45 6.21 -2.30 -3.99
N THR A 46 6.47 -1.30 -4.80
CA THR A 46 7.76 -1.16 -5.48
C THR A 46 7.97 0.28 -5.92
N SER A 47 9.20 0.77 -5.97
CA SER A 47 9.50 2.05 -6.66
C SER A 47 9.41 1.89 -8.17
N ASN A 48 9.69 0.68 -8.69
CA ASN A 48 9.72 0.40 -10.11
C ASN A 48 8.82 -0.80 -10.42
N PHE A 49 7.65 -0.53 -10.99
CA PHE A 49 6.67 -1.57 -11.31
C PHE A 49 7.13 -2.48 -12.44
N LYS A 50 7.69 -1.92 -13.52
CA LYS A 50 8.18 -2.71 -14.67
C LYS A 50 9.24 -3.73 -14.24
N ARG A 51 10.26 -3.27 -13.49
CA ARG A 51 11.31 -4.16 -12.95
C ARG A 51 10.74 -5.22 -12.03
N ARG A 52 9.80 -4.85 -11.16
CA ARG A 52 9.19 -5.80 -10.21
C ARG A 52 8.33 -6.84 -10.91
N LYS A 53 7.58 -6.45 -11.95
CA LYS A 53 6.82 -7.36 -12.80
C LYS A 53 7.76 -8.38 -13.46
N ALA A 54 8.81 -7.90 -14.14
CA ALA A 54 9.81 -8.76 -14.78
C ALA A 54 10.48 -9.73 -13.78
N GLN A 55 10.86 -9.25 -12.59
CA GLN A 55 11.42 -10.10 -11.54
C GLN A 55 10.45 -11.23 -11.17
N TRP A 56 9.17 -10.93 -10.95
CA TRP A 56 8.17 -11.94 -10.57
C TRP A 56 7.88 -12.94 -11.68
N ASP A 57 7.84 -12.46 -12.92
CA ASP A 57 7.62 -13.28 -14.10
C ASP A 57 8.81 -14.24 -14.30
N ASN A 58 10.05 -13.77 -14.06
CA ASN A 58 11.26 -14.60 -14.09
C ASN A 58 11.34 -15.59 -12.91
N GLU A 59 11.01 -15.16 -11.68
CA GLU A 59 11.06 -16.02 -10.49
C GLU A 59 10.05 -17.17 -10.55
N CYS A 60 8.93 -16.96 -11.25
CA CYS A 60 7.95 -18.00 -11.46
C CYS A 60 7.07 -17.69 -12.68
N PRO A 61 7.24 -18.42 -13.79
CA PRO A 61 6.51 -18.20 -15.04
C PRO A 61 5.11 -18.85 -15.00
N CYS A 62 4.28 -18.49 -14.02
CA CYS A 62 2.92 -19.03 -13.92
C CYS A 62 2.00 -18.31 -14.93
N ALA A 63 1.59 -19.00 -15.99
CA ALA A 63 0.77 -18.45 -17.08
C ALA A 63 -0.61 -17.90 -16.62
N HIS A 64 -1.12 -18.37 -15.48
CA HIS A 64 -2.43 -17.94 -14.96
C HIS A 64 -2.38 -16.63 -14.16
N ARG A 65 -1.21 -16.01 -14.02
CA ARG A 65 -1.09 -14.72 -13.34
C ARG A 65 -1.53 -13.61 -14.26
N ARG A 66 -2.47 -12.82 -13.79
CA ARG A 66 -2.87 -11.58 -14.45
C ARG A 66 -2.54 -10.39 -13.57
N TRP A 67 -1.58 -9.60 -14.04
CA TRP A 67 -1.22 -8.33 -13.45
C TRP A 67 -2.34 -7.31 -13.63
N LEU A 68 -2.65 -6.58 -12.58
CA LEU A 68 -3.59 -5.46 -12.65
C LEU A 68 -2.84 -4.13 -12.83
N PRO A 69 -3.52 -3.09 -13.35
CA PRO A 69 -2.95 -1.76 -13.41
C PRO A 69 -2.43 -1.31 -12.04
N PRO A 70 -1.15 -0.89 -11.93
CA PRO A 70 -0.59 -0.43 -10.67
C PRO A 70 -1.18 0.93 -10.29
N ILE A 71 -1.25 1.21 -8.99
CA ILE A 71 -1.69 2.50 -8.46
C ILE A 71 -0.46 3.26 -7.99
N ARG A 72 -0.20 4.44 -8.57
CA ARG A 72 0.90 5.31 -8.15
C ARG A 72 0.60 5.87 -6.76
N VAL A 73 1.62 5.87 -5.90
CA VAL A 73 1.56 6.43 -4.54
C VAL A 73 2.76 7.32 -4.30
N THR A 74 2.52 8.41 -3.58
CA THR A 74 3.58 9.33 -3.14
C THR A 74 4.46 8.69 -2.08
N ARG A 75 3.93 7.71 -1.32
CA ARG A 75 4.66 7.02 -0.24
C ARG A 75 4.38 5.52 -0.22
N ARG A 76 5.41 4.68 -0.13
CA ARG A 76 5.29 3.20 -0.12
C ARG A 76 5.12 2.59 1.28
N ARG A 77 4.10 2.99 2.05
CA ARG A 77 3.90 2.41 3.40
C ARG A 77 3.28 1.02 3.34
N ARG A 78 3.75 0.10 4.19
CA ARG A 78 3.20 -1.29 4.36
C ARG A 78 1.74 -1.37 4.80
N ALA A 79 1.08 -0.25 5.04
CA ALA A 79 -0.31 -0.14 5.44
C ALA A 79 -1.28 -0.92 4.53
N GLY A 80 -1.04 -0.93 3.22
CA GLY A 80 -1.87 -1.69 2.27
C GLY A 80 -1.84 -3.21 2.48
N HIS A 81 -0.69 -3.79 2.85
CA HIS A 81 -0.59 -5.23 3.14
C HIS A 81 -1.38 -5.61 4.39
N LEU A 82 -1.32 -4.78 5.43
CA LEU A 82 -2.03 -4.99 6.70
C LEU A 82 -3.54 -4.89 6.54
N LEU A 83 -4.04 -3.91 5.76
CA LEU A 83 -5.48 -3.80 5.49
C LEU A 83 -6.03 -5.01 4.75
N LEU A 84 -5.29 -5.52 3.76
CA LEU A 84 -5.72 -6.73 3.08
C LEU A 84 -5.67 -7.95 4.00
N GLU A 85 -4.68 -8.06 4.87
CA GLU A 85 -4.64 -9.13 5.87
C GLU A 85 -5.83 -9.08 6.83
N ILE A 86 -6.23 -7.88 7.25
CA ILE A 86 -7.44 -7.64 8.07
C ILE A 86 -8.73 -8.04 7.32
N LYS A 87 -8.75 -7.89 6.00
CA LYS A 87 -9.94 -8.07 5.15
C LYS A 87 -10.00 -9.42 4.44
N SER A 88 -8.89 -10.15 4.37
CA SER A 88 -8.81 -11.48 3.77
C SER A 88 -9.43 -12.53 4.67
N ILE A 89 -9.98 -13.59 4.07
CA ILE A 89 -10.39 -14.79 4.79
C ILE A 89 -9.17 -15.48 5.38
N ASP A 90 -8.13 -15.63 4.54
CA ASP A 90 -6.95 -16.42 4.86
C ASP A 90 -5.73 -15.95 4.04
N ARG A 91 -4.54 -16.32 4.53
CA ARG A 91 -3.24 -16.08 3.92
C ARG A 91 -2.46 -17.40 3.80
N PRO A 92 -2.92 -18.35 2.96
CA PRO A 92 -2.28 -19.64 2.88
C PRO A 92 -0.92 -19.55 2.19
N LYS A 93 -0.05 -20.49 2.55
CA LYS A 93 1.13 -20.83 1.76
C LYS A 93 0.65 -21.64 0.55
N ARG A 94 1.03 -21.23 -0.65
CA ARG A 94 0.65 -21.94 -1.88
C ARG A 94 1.87 -22.54 -2.56
N TYR A 95 1.88 -23.86 -2.73
CA TYR A 95 2.83 -24.51 -3.62
C TYR A 95 2.50 -24.18 -5.07
N CYS A 96 3.50 -23.73 -5.82
CA CYS A 96 3.35 -23.48 -7.25
C CYS A 96 3.95 -24.64 -8.04
N PRO A 97 3.17 -25.34 -8.89
CA PRO A 97 3.70 -26.45 -9.67
C PRO A 97 4.70 -26.00 -10.75
N HIS A 98 4.62 -24.74 -11.21
CA HIS A 98 5.49 -24.24 -12.28
C HIS A 98 6.92 -23.95 -11.81
N CYS A 99 7.08 -23.34 -10.63
CA CYS A 99 8.42 -23.05 -10.09
C CYS A 99 8.85 -24.00 -8.96
N ARG A 100 7.99 -24.96 -8.58
CA ARG A 100 8.20 -25.93 -7.48
C ARG A 100 8.55 -25.28 -6.13
N ARG A 101 8.10 -24.06 -5.89
CA ARG A 101 8.33 -23.31 -4.64
C ARG A 101 7.02 -22.94 -3.96
N THR A 102 7.11 -22.69 -2.66
CA THR A 102 5.98 -22.26 -1.82
C THR A 102 5.93 -20.74 -1.71
N HIS A 103 4.80 -20.14 -2.12
CA HIS A 103 4.54 -18.71 -2.08
C HIS A 103 3.77 -18.33 -0.79
N ILE A 104 4.34 -17.44 0.03
CA ILE A 104 3.86 -17.14 1.40
C ILE A 104 2.93 -15.90 1.47
N LYS A 105 2.78 -15.15 0.37
CA LYS A 105 2.13 -13.82 0.36
C LYS A 105 0.92 -13.76 -0.57
N ILE A 106 -0.01 -14.70 -0.40
CA ILE A 106 -1.25 -14.78 -1.18
C ILE A 106 -2.43 -14.60 -0.22
N PHE A 107 -3.37 -13.73 -0.59
CA PHE A 107 -4.61 -13.49 0.15
C PHE A 107 -5.79 -14.16 -0.55
N ILE A 108 -6.71 -14.72 0.25
CA ILE A 108 -8.00 -15.23 -0.21
C ILE A 108 -9.12 -14.30 0.26
N PHE A 109 -10.10 -14.04 -0.60
CA PHE A 109 -11.30 -13.27 -0.29
C PHE A 109 -12.56 -14.05 -0.67
N ARG A 110 -13.70 -13.68 -0.08
CA ARG A 110 -15.01 -14.25 -0.47
C ARG A 110 -15.49 -13.59 -1.77
N GLY A 111 -16.20 -14.37 -2.57
CA GLY A 111 -16.86 -13.90 -3.79
C GLY A 111 -16.04 -14.08 -5.07
N GLN A 112 -16.63 -13.66 -6.18
CA GLN A 112 -16.00 -13.68 -7.50
C GLN A 112 -14.92 -12.60 -7.61
N TRP A 113 -13.80 -12.89 -8.29
CA TRP A 113 -12.65 -11.97 -8.33
C TRP A 113 -12.98 -10.56 -8.83
N ASN A 114 -13.87 -10.44 -9.81
CA ASN A 114 -14.32 -9.17 -10.37
C ASN A 114 -14.94 -8.30 -9.28
N TRP A 115 -15.86 -8.90 -8.53
CA TRP A 115 -16.54 -8.25 -7.42
C TRP A 115 -15.56 -7.93 -6.28
N THR A 116 -14.73 -8.90 -5.87
CA THR A 116 -13.71 -8.71 -4.82
C THR A 116 -12.76 -7.57 -5.18
N TRP A 117 -12.28 -7.50 -6.42
CA TRP A 117 -11.41 -6.43 -6.87
C TRP A 117 -12.11 -5.08 -6.81
N ARG A 118 -13.30 -4.97 -7.42
CA ARG A 118 -14.04 -3.72 -7.54
C ARG A 118 -14.51 -3.17 -6.21
N ILE A 119 -14.96 -4.04 -5.31
CA ILE A 119 -15.66 -3.63 -4.07
C ILE A 119 -14.75 -3.66 -2.85
N VAL A 120 -13.76 -4.57 -2.82
CA VAL A 120 -12.90 -4.74 -1.64
C VAL A 120 -11.50 -4.22 -1.93
N ILE A 121 -10.77 -4.82 -2.85
CA ILE A 121 -9.32 -4.60 -2.97
C ILE A 121 -9.01 -3.21 -3.54
N ARG A 122 -9.58 -2.84 -4.69
CA ARG A 122 -9.27 -1.55 -5.33
C ARG A 122 -9.64 -0.35 -4.44
N PRO A 123 -10.83 -0.29 -3.82
CA PRO A 123 -11.16 0.81 -2.90
C PRO A 123 -10.20 0.89 -1.72
N LEU A 124 -9.77 -0.24 -1.15
CA LEU A 124 -8.77 -0.25 -0.08
C LEU A 124 -7.42 0.30 -0.55
N LEU A 125 -6.95 -0.09 -1.74
CA LEU A 125 -5.69 0.43 -2.28
C LEU A 125 -5.76 1.92 -2.58
N LEU A 126 -6.88 2.40 -3.14
CA LEU A 126 -7.10 3.82 -3.38
C LEU A 126 -7.16 4.61 -2.08
N ARG A 127 -7.86 4.11 -1.06
CA ARG A 127 -7.90 4.73 0.26
C ARG A 127 -6.49 4.85 0.86
N VAL A 128 -5.67 3.80 0.76
CA VAL A 128 -4.28 3.84 1.21
C VAL A 128 -3.47 4.87 0.44
N ALA A 129 -3.64 4.94 -0.88
CA ALA A 129 -2.97 5.91 -1.73
C ALA A 129 -3.34 7.35 -1.34
N VAL A 130 -4.64 7.62 -1.14
CA VAL A 130 -5.16 8.93 -0.71
C VAL A 130 -4.65 9.30 0.67
N GLU A 131 -4.78 8.40 1.65
CA GLU A 131 -4.23 8.61 3.00
C GLU A 131 -2.72 8.92 2.93
N GLN A 132 -1.96 8.20 2.12
CA GLN A 132 -0.53 8.45 1.92
C GLN A 132 -0.22 9.82 1.30
N SER A 133 -1.10 10.34 0.44
CA SER A 133 -0.98 11.67 -0.15
C SER A 133 -1.34 12.79 0.82
N HIS A 134 -2.39 12.67 1.63
CA HIS A 134 -2.77 13.72 2.59
C HIS A 134 -1.72 13.95 3.69
N TYR A 135 -1.06 12.89 4.17
CA TYR A 135 0.06 13.03 5.13
C TYR A 135 1.31 13.66 4.51
N ALA A 136 1.41 13.79 3.19
CA ALA A 136 2.49 14.52 2.55
C ALA A 136 2.33 16.03 2.75
N HIS A 137 1.10 16.53 2.62
CA HIS A 137 0.80 17.95 2.80
C HIS A 137 0.89 18.41 4.26
N THR A 138 0.42 17.63 5.23
CA THR A 138 0.46 18.07 6.64
C THR A 138 1.87 18.02 7.25
N ALA A 139 2.72 17.10 6.80
CA ALA A 139 4.10 17.00 7.28
C ALA A 139 5.03 18.08 6.71
N ASP A 140 4.70 18.66 5.55
CA ASP A 140 5.41 19.83 4.99
C ASP A 140 5.04 21.11 5.73
N VAL A 141 3.75 21.30 6.05
CA VAL A 141 3.27 22.49 6.78
C VAL A 141 3.86 22.55 8.20
N SER A 142 4.10 21.41 8.85
CA SER A 142 4.71 21.38 10.20
C SER A 142 6.24 21.53 10.21
N ARG A 143 6.91 21.67 9.05
CA ARG A 143 8.38 21.91 8.98
C ARG A 143 8.76 23.37 8.75
N HIS A 144 7.79 24.27 8.59
CA HIS A 144 8.01 25.72 8.58
C HIS A 144 7.08 26.46 9.57
N PRO A 145 7.26 26.29 10.88
CA PRO A 145 6.86 27.32 11.82
C PRO A 145 8.08 28.20 12.06
N ASP A 146 8.47 29.04 11.09
CA ASP A 146 9.41 30.17 11.24
C ASP A 146 9.63 30.83 9.87
N ALA A 147 8.57 31.45 9.34
CA ALA A 147 8.72 32.63 8.49
C ALA A 147 7.93 33.71 9.21
N ASN A 148 8.57 34.24 10.25
CA ASN A 148 8.16 35.43 10.94
C ASN A 148 8.31 36.56 9.91
N ASP A 149 7.24 36.87 9.19
CA ASP A 149 7.15 38.06 8.33
C ASP A 149 7.15 39.28 9.26
N ASN A 150 8.35 39.66 9.70
CA ASN A 150 8.64 41.01 10.19
C ASN A 150 8.45 41.96 9.00
N ILE A 151 7.21 42.41 8.83
CA ILE A 151 6.89 43.55 7.98
C ILE A 151 7.36 44.79 8.74
N ASP A 152 8.61 45.18 8.53
CA ASP A 152 9.11 46.51 8.87
C ASP A 152 8.37 47.54 8.00
N ILE A 153 7.33 48.14 8.56
CA ILE A 153 6.68 49.31 7.98
C ILE A 153 7.55 50.53 8.29
N GLN A 154 8.46 50.87 7.39
CA GLN A 154 9.07 52.21 7.35
C GLN A 154 7.99 53.22 6.95
N MET A 155 7.42 53.93 7.93
CA MET A 155 6.64 55.13 7.68
C MET A 155 7.56 56.34 7.56
N SER A 156 7.74 56.82 6.32
CA SER A 156 8.33 58.11 6.02
C SER A 156 7.48 59.24 6.63
N ARG A 157 8.10 60.12 7.41
CA ARG A 157 7.51 61.40 7.83
C ARG A 157 7.62 62.43 6.69
N PRO A 158 6.56 63.17 6.37
CA PRO A 158 6.70 64.39 5.57
C PRO A 158 7.15 65.56 6.45
N GLN A 159 7.98 66.43 5.87
CA GLN A 159 8.33 67.76 6.38
C GLN A 159 7.20 68.75 6.14
#